data_AF-A0A496QMA9-F1
#
_entry.id   AF-A0A496QMA9-F1
#
_cell.length_a   1.000
_cell.length_b   1.000
_cell.length_c   1.000
_cell.angle_alpha   90.00
_cell.angle_beta   90.00
_cell.angle_gamma   90.00
#
_symmetry.space_group_name_H-M   'P 1'
#
loop_
_entity.id
_entity.type
_entity.pdbx_description
1 polymer ?
#
loop_
_entity_poly.entity_id
_entity_poly.type
_entity_poly.pdbx_seq_one_letter_code
_entity_poly.pdbx_strand_id
1 'polypeptide(L)'
;MRNKTRIFVLLFVITIFISGCDLFKGLMGTTVSIEERIVLFQTELNKEDRSEIYLHFHPDTQNRQQIAASEVIETGPLAYDYQPYAINIVSQSDPDSAGKVTVSCGLVNKNTTSDNPYDLTLIMQEGEKNVWYIRELHLTVGKETYTIKRIGI
;
A
#
# COMPACT_ATOMS: atom_id res chain seq x y z
N MET A 1 -5.83 46.37 -1.34
CA MET A 1 -6.04 45.49 -0.17
C MET A 1 -7.33 44.70 -0.33
N ARG A 2 -7.26 43.38 -0.55
CA ARG A 2 -8.23 42.39 -0.06
C ARG A 2 -7.72 40.98 -0.41
N ASN A 3 -6.97 40.41 0.52
CA ASN A 3 -6.70 38.98 0.61
C ASN A 3 -8.04 38.25 0.72
N LYS A 4 -8.24 37.17 -0.05
CA LYS A 4 -9.25 36.16 0.26
C LYS A 4 -8.74 34.75 -0.08
N THR A 5 -8.18 34.15 0.98
CA THR A 5 -8.41 32.77 1.44
C THR A 5 -8.03 31.63 0.51
N ARG A 6 -6.84 31.06 0.77
CA ARG A 6 -6.42 29.73 0.34
C ARG A 6 -7.31 28.69 1.02
N ILE A 7 -8.01 27.86 0.25
CA ILE A 7 -8.77 26.72 0.76
C ILE A 7 -7.77 25.59 1.03
N PHE A 8 -7.47 25.36 2.30
CA PHE A 8 -6.85 24.13 2.78
C PHE A 8 -7.91 23.03 2.80
N VAL A 9 -7.83 22.06 1.88
CA VAL A 9 -8.60 20.81 1.99
C VAL A 9 -7.83 19.90 2.94
N LEU A 10 -8.16 19.99 4.22
CA LEU A 10 -7.70 19.07 5.26
C LEU A 10 -8.67 17.87 5.26
N LEU A 11 -8.36 16.81 4.52
CA LEU A 11 -9.14 15.57 4.54
C LEU A 11 -8.69 14.72 5.74
N PHE A 12 -9.44 14.89 6.82
CA PHE A 12 -9.35 14.12 8.05
C PHE A 12 -10.29 12.92 7.93
N VAL A 13 -9.77 11.72 7.70
CA VAL A 13 -10.50 10.47 7.96
C VAL A 13 -9.66 9.60 8.87
N ILE A 14 -9.86 9.80 10.17
CA ILE A 14 -9.39 8.90 11.23
C ILE A 14 -10.55 7.97 11.62
N THR A 15 -10.17 6.76 12.04
CA THR A 15 -10.94 5.70 12.74
C THR A 15 -11.82 4.75 11.91
N ILE A 16 -11.19 3.70 11.37
CA ILE A 16 -11.77 2.34 11.39
C ILE A 16 -10.74 1.40 12.06
N PHE A 17 -10.76 1.40 13.39
CA PHE A 17 -10.23 0.35 14.24
C PHE A 17 -11.43 -0.33 14.89
N ILE A 18 -12.11 -1.23 14.17
CA ILE A 18 -13.05 -2.19 14.76
C ILE A 18 -12.87 -3.54 14.06
N SER A 19 -12.13 -4.40 14.74
CA SER A 19 -12.19 -5.86 14.78
C SER A 19 -13.34 -6.51 13.99
N GLY A 20 -13.02 -7.30 12.96
CA GLY A 20 -13.95 -8.27 12.40
C GLY A 20 -13.84 -8.49 10.90
N CYS A 21 -13.09 -9.52 10.50
CA CYS A 21 -13.09 -10.09 9.16
C CYS A 21 -14.45 -10.72 8.81
N ASP A 22 -15.48 -9.93 8.53
CA ASP A 22 -16.71 -10.41 7.88
C ASP A 22 -17.41 -9.36 6.99
N LEU A 23 -17.10 -8.07 7.11
CA LEU A 23 -17.64 -7.05 6.20
C LEU A 23 -17.10 -7.13 4.76
N PHE A 24 -16.01 -7.89 4.54
CA PHE A 24 -15.41 -8.08 3.21
C PHE A 24 -15.87 -9.33 2.46
N LYS A 25 -16.58 -10.28 3.11
CA LYS A 25 -17.04 -11.52 2.44
C LYS A 25 -18.29 -11.32 1.56
N GLY A 26 -18.92 -10.14 1.61
CA GLY A 26 -20.06 -9.75 0.76
C GLY A 26 -19.70 -9.05 -0.57
N LEU A 27 -18.41 -8.91 -0.89
CA LEU A 27 -17.91 -8.13 -2.04
C LEU A 27 -17.95 -8.91 -3.38
N MET A 28 -19.11 -9.43 -3.78
CA MET A 28 -19.36 -9.97 -5.14
C MET A 28 -19.75 -8.87 -6.15
N GLY A 29 -19.20 -7.65 -6.05
CA GLY A 29 -19.57 -6.54 -6.94
C GLY A 29 -18.93 -5.17 -6.70
N THR A 30 -17.86 -5.11 -5.91
CA THR A 30 -17.30 -3.84 -5.44
C THR A 30 -16.00 -3.50 -6.13
N THR A 31 -16.03 -2.34 -6.76
CA THR A 31 -14.85 -1.59 -7.17
C THR A 31 -13.99 -1.31 -5.94
N VAL A 32 -12.66 -1.40 -6.07
CA VAL A 32 -11.71 -1.00 -5.01
C VAL A 32 -10.76 0.01 -5.63
N SER A 33 -10.77 1.23 -5.12
CA SER A 33 -9.88 2.30 -5.62
C SER A 33 -8.43 2.06 -5.22
N ILE A 34 -7.49 2.80 -5.83
CA ILE A 34 -6.07 2.78 -5.45
C ILE A 34 -5.90 3.17 -3.97
N GLU A 35 -6.55 4.25 -3.54
CA GLU A 35 -6.49 4.74 -2.16
C GLU A 35 -7.01 3.70 -1.18
N GLU A 36 -8.16 3.09 -1.48
CA GLU A 36 -8.75 2.03 -0.66
C GLU A 36 -7.83 0.81 -0.59
N ARG A 37 -7.26 0.38 -1.72
CA ARG A 37 -6.31 -0.74 -1.75
C ARG A 37 -5.08 -0.47 -0.88
N ILE A 38 -4.55 0.76 -0.90
CA ILE A 38 -3.40 1.17 -0.08
C ILE A 38 -3.77 1.16 1.42
N VAL A 39 -4.95 1.66 1.79
CA VAL A 39 -5.45 1.58 3.17
C VAL A 39 -5.58 0.12 3.62
N LEU A 40 -6.18 -0.73 2.79
CA LEU A 40 -6.34 -2.15 3.07
C LEU A 40 -4.98 -2.85 3.21
N PHE A 41 -4.02 -2.54 2.34
CA PHE A 41 -2.65 -3.07 2.42
C PHE A 41 -1.93 -2.60 3.69
N GLN A 42 -2.05 -1.33 4.08
CA GLN A 42 -1.50 -0.82 5.34
C GLN A 42 -2.13 -1.52 6.54
N THR A 43 -3.45 -1.73 6.53
CA THR A 43 -4.14 -2.45 7.61
C THR A 43 -3.60 -3.87 7.74
N GLU A 44 -3.41 -4.57 6.62
CA GLU A 44 -2.84 -5.92 6.60
C GLU A 44 -1.38 -5.93 7.08
N LEU A 45 -0.57 -4.97 6.63
CA LEU A 45 0.81 -4.79 7.07
C LEU A 45 0.94 -4.57 8.59
N ASN A 46 -0.09 -3.97 9.19
CA ASN A 46 -0.14 -3.68 10.62
C ASN A 46 -0.78 -4.78 11.47
N LYS A 47 -1.23 -5.89 10.86
CA LYS A 47 -1.69 -7.05 11.62
C LYS A 47 -0.51 -7.83 12.19
N GLU A 48 -0.80 -8.55 13.28
CA GLU A 48 0.11 -9.53 13.87
C GLU A 48 0.33 -10.71 12.90
N ASP A 49 -0.75 -11.22 12.31
CA ASP A 49 -0.72 -12.21 11.24
C ASP A 49 -0.88 -11.51 9.88
N ARG A 50 0.16 -11.61 9.04
CA ARG A 50 0.24 -11.01 7.70
C ARG A 50 0.11 -12.05 6.60
N SER A 51 -0.35 -13.25 6.90
CA SER A 51 -0.47 -14.36 5.95
C SER A 51 -1.34 -14.00 4.73
N GLU A 52 -2.27 -13.05 4.86
CA GLU A 52 -3.15 -12.60 3.78
C GLU A 52 -2.63 -11.38 2.99
N ILE A 53 -1.44 -10.85 3.30
CA ILE A 53 -0.89 -9.65 2.63
C ILE A 53 -0.73 -9.81 1.11
N TYR A 54 -0.60 -11.05 0.64
CA TYR A 54 -0.54 -11.33 -0.79
C TYR A 54 -1.85 -11.00 -1.54
N LEU A 55 -2.99 -10.89 -0.84
CA LEU A 55 -4.28 -10.60 -1.46
C LEU A 55 -4.34 -9.20 -2.09
N HIS A 56 -3.50 -8.27 -1.62
CA HIS A 56 -3.40 -6.91 -2.17
C HIS A 56 -2.63 -6.86 -3.48
N PHE A 57 -1.88 -7.91 -3.82
CA PHE A 57 -1.12 -7.99 -5.05
C PHE A 57 -1.97 -8.57 -6.19
N HIS A 58 -1.65 -8.15 -7.41
CA HIS A 58 -2.35 -8.60 -8.61
C HIS A 58 -2.27 -10.13 -8.75
N PRO A 59 -3.33 -10.84 -9.18
CA PRO A 59 -3.31 -12.30 -9.32
C PRO A 59 -2.14 -12.84 -10.16
N ASP A 60 -1.77 -12.11 -11.21
CA ASP A 60 -0.63 -12.44 -12.08
C ASP A 60 0.76 -12.12 -11.48
N THR A 61 0.85 -11.71 -10.21
CA THR A 61 2.14 -11.48 -9.56
C THR A 61 2.81 -12.83 -9.32
N GLN A 62 4.05 -12.99 -9.76
CA GLN A 62 4.77 -14.25 -9.60
C GLN A 62 4.99 -14.55 -8.11
N ASN A 63 4.85 -15.83 -7.74
CA ASN A 63 5.00 -16.29 -6.36
C ASN A 63 4.15 -15.48 -5.38
N ARG A 64 2.96 -15.04 -5.80
CA ARG A 64 2.07 -14.20 -5.01
C ARG A 64 1.88 -14.76 -3.60
N GLN A 65 1.65 -16.06 -3.45
CA GLN A 65 1.46 -16.72 -2.17
C GLN A 65 2.70 -16.68 -1.26
N GLN A 66 3.90 -16.49 -1.83
CA GLN A 66 5.16 -16.37 -1.09
C GLN A 66 5.47 -14.93 -0.67
N ILE A 67 4.63 -13.94 -1.03
CA ILE A 67 4.86 -12.53 -0.68
C ILE A 67 4.91 -12.34 0.84
N ALA A 68 4.05 -13.02 1.59
CA ALA A 68 4.07 -12.98 3.05
C ALA A 68 5.42 -13.44 3.63
N ALA A 69 6.07 -14.40 2.96
CA ALA A 69 7.40 -14.93 3.29
C ALA A 69 8.54 -14.23 2.51
N SER A 70 8.27 -13.09 1.87
CA SER A 70 9.31 -12.34 1.18
C SER A 70 10.23 -11.71 2.22
N GLU A 71 11.54 -11.65 1.91
CA GLU A 71 12.53 -11.02 2.77
C GLU A 71 12.08 -9.62 3.20
N VAL A 72 11.44 -8.85 2.33
CA VAL A 72 10.93 -7.51 2.64
C VAL A 72 9.95 -7.50 3.81
N ILE A 73 9.04 -8.48 3.86
CA ILE A 73 7.90 -8.55 4.78
C ILE A 73 8.21 -9.39 6.03
N GLU A 74 8.92 -10.50 5.88
CA GLU A 74 9.16 -11.47 6.97
C GLU A 74 10.42 -11.16 7.78
N THR A 75 11.50 -10.72 7.12
CA THR A 75 12.82 -10.55 7.79
C THR A 75 13.47 -9.18 7.58
N GLY A 76 12.88 -8.32 6.75
CA GLY A 76 13.48 -7.10 6.24
C GLY A 76 12.88 -5.84 6.86
N PRO A 77 12.93 -4.69 6.17
CA PRO A 77 12.53 -3.40 6.75
C PRO A 77 11.06 -3.31 7.15
N LEU A 78 10.19 -4.16 6.59
CA LEU A 78 8.79 -4.23 6.99
C LEU A 78 8.52 -5.28 8.06
N ALA A 79 9.49 -6.12 8.41
CA ALA A 79 9.34 -7.20 9.40
C ALA A 79 9.29 -6.70 10.86
N TYR A 80 9.82 -5.50 11.11
CA TYR A 80 10.19 -5.06 12.45
C TYR A 80 9.00 -4.86 13.42
N ASP A 81 9.12 -5.53 14.58
CA ASP A 81 8.58 -5.19 15.91
C ASP A 81 7.09 -4.87 16.04
N TYR A 82 6.23 -5.44 15.19
CA TYR A 82 4.77 -5.20 15.26
C TYR A 82 4.41 -3.70 15.28
N GLN A 83 5.29 -2.87 14.72
CA GLN A 83 5.13 -1.43 14.79
C GLN A 83 4.12 -1.00 13.74
N PRO A 84 3.12 -0.18 14.10
CA PRO A 84 2.14 0.25 13.12
C PRO A 84 2.80 1.22 12.14
N TYR A 85 2.70 0.91 10.85
CA TYR A 85 3.09 1.75 9.75
C TYR A 85 1.97 2.72 9.36
N ALA A 86 2.36 3.89 8.85
CA ALA A 86 1.50 4.81 8.12
C ALA A 86 2.02 4.99 6.70
N ILE A 87 1.16 4.83 5.71
CA ILE A 87 1.39 5.06 4.29
C ILE A 87 0.63 6.31 3.90
N ASN A 88 1.34 7.34 3.44
CA ASN A 88 0.75 8.56 2.93
C ASN A 88 1.08 8.72 1.45
N ILE A 89 0.07 8.88 0.61
CA ILE A 89 0.28 9.13 -0.82
C ILE A 89 0.86 10.54 -0.99
N VAL A 90 2.01 10.62 -1.67
CA VAL A 90 2.69 11.87 -2.01
C VAL A 90 2.32 12.31 -3.42
N SER A 91 2.29 11.37 -4.36
CA SER A 91 1.87 11.61 -5.73
C SER A 91 1.35 10.35 -6.40
N GLN A 92 0.56 10.55 -7.46
CA GLN A 92 0.01 9.51 -8.29
C GLN A 92 0.11 9.94 -9.76
N SER A 93 0.58 9.05 -10.64
CA SER A 93 0.61 9.29 -12.07
C SER A 93 -0.74 9.04 -12.74
N ASP A 94 -0.91 9.55 -13.95
CA ASP A 94 -1.93 9.02 -14.86
C ASP A 94 -1.59 7.57 -15.26
N PRO A 95 -2.56 6.76 -15.71
CA PRO A 95 -2.30 5.43 -16.24
C PRO A 95 -1.38 5.47 -17.48
N ASP A 96 -0.39 4.59 -17.53
CA ASP A 96 0.46 4.40 -18.71
C ASP A 96 -0.27 3.64 -19.83
N SER A 97 0.42 3.38 -20.95
CA SER A 97 -0.15 2.64 -22.08
C SER A 97 -0.53 1.19 -21.75
N ALA A 98 -0.05 0.64 -20.65
CA ALA A 98 -0.41 -0.68 -20.12
C ALA A 98 -1.46 -0.60 -19.00
N GLY A 99 -2.02 0.59 -18.72
CA GLY A 99 -3.00 0.83 -17.66
C GLY A 99 -2.40 0.78 -16.26
N LYS A 100 -1.08 0.92 -16.11
CA LYS A 100 -0.43 0.95 -14.80
C LYS A 100 -0.37 2.38 -14.25
N VAL A 101 -0.56 2.51 -12.95
CA VAL A 101 -0.44 3.79 -12.22
C VAL A 101 0.70 3.71 -11.23
N THR A 102 1.61 4.67 -11.27
CA THR A 102 2.69 4.78 -10.27
C THR A 102 2.21 5.66 -9.12
N VAL A 103 2.28 5.12 -7.90
CA VAL A 103 1.95 5.84 -6.67
C VAL A 103 3.21 5.95 -5.82
N SER A 104 3.63 7.18 -5.56
CA SER A 104 4.72 7.46 -4.63
C SER A 104 4.13 7.73 -3.25
N CYS A 105 4.62 7.03 -2.25
CA CYS A 105 4.14 7.07 -0.88
C CYS A 105 5.30 7.32 0.08
N GLY A 106 5.05 8.13 1.10
CA GLY A 106 5.88 8.13 2.31
C GLY A 106 5.40 7.03 3.24
N LEU A 107 6.31 6.18 3.69
CA LEU A 107 6.05 5.13 4.67
C LEU A 107 6.77 5.45 5.97
N VAL A 108 6.02 5.62 7.05
CA VAL A 108 6.56 5.98 8.37
C VAL A 108 6.25 4.88 9.38
N ASN A 109 7.27 4.43 10.11
CA ASN A 109 7.07 3.63 11.31
C ASN A 109 6.63 4.57 12.45
N LYS A 110 5.40 4.40 12.97
CA LYS A 110 4.82 5.35 13.94
C LYS A 110 5.53 5.41 15.28
N ASN A 111 6.39 4.43 15.58
CA ASN A 111 7.07 4.33 16.88
C ASN A 111 8.56 4.67 16.82
N THR A 112 9.08 5.02 15.64
CA THR A 112 10.41 5.63 15.51
C THR A 112 10.30 7.14 15.51
N THR A 113 11.11 7.81 16.32
CA THR A 113 11.32 9.28 16.26
C THR A 113 12.14 9.70 15.04
N SER A 114 12.52 8.77 14.16
CA SER A 114 13.20 9.11 12.92
C SER A 114 12.21 9.73 11.94
N ASP A 115 12.38 11.01 11.67
CA ASP A 115 11.74 11.75 10.57
C ASP A 115 12.17 11.24 9.17
N ASN A 116 12.70 10.01 9.07
CA ASN A 116 13.15 9.41 7.82
C ASN A 116 12.03 8.49 7.30
N PRO A 117 11.07 9.01 6.50
CA PRO A 117 10.13 8.14 5.81
C PRO A 117 10.92 7.19 4.91
N TYR A 118 10.52 5.92 4.88
CA TYR A 118 10.91 5.06 3.78
C TYR A 118 10.17 5.52 2.52
N ASP A 119 10.88 5.53 1.40
CA ASP A 119 10.27 5.85 0.11
C ASP A 119 9.63 4.57 -0.43
N LEU A 120 8.30 4.55 -0.47
CA LEU A 120 7.52 3.43 -1.00
C LEU A 120 6.95 3.84 -2.36
N THR A 121 7.26 3.09 -3.40
CA THR A 121 6.64 3.22 -4.71
C THR A 121 5.80 1.99 -5.00
N LEU A 122 4.52 2.18 -5.30
CA LEU A 122 3.61 1.13 -5.71
C LEU A 122 3.26 1.31 -7.18
N ILE A 123 3.48 0.28 -7.97
CA ILE A 123 2.95 0.21 -9.33
C ILE A 123 1.61 -0.52 -9.25
N MET A 124 0.53 0.19 -9.51
CA MET A 124 -0.84 -0.30 -9.38
C MET A 124 -1.37 -0.70 -10.76
N GLN A 125 -2.18 -1.74 -10.81
CA GLN A 125 -2.86 -2.17 -12.03
C GLN A 125 -4.28 -2.61 -11.70
N GLU A 126 -5.24 -2.19 -12.54
CA GLU A 126 -6.63 -2.63 -12.43
C GLU A 126 -6.74 -4.10 -12.86
N GLY A 127 -7.39 -4.90 -12.02
CA GLY A 127 -7.79 -6.27 -12.35
C GLY A 127 -9.26 -6.32 -12.79
N GLU A 128 -9.95 -7.40 -12.44
CA GLU A 128 -11.38 -7.51 -12.77
C GLU A 128 -12.24 -6.55 -11.95
N LYS A 129 -13.35 -6.08 -12.55
CA LYS A 129 -14.44 -5.33 -11.88
C LYS A 129 -14.00 -4.01 -11.22
N ASN A 130 -13.06 -3.27 -11.82
CA ASN A 130 -12.51 -2.02 -11.26
C ASN A 130 -11.90 -2.19 -9.88
N VAL A 131 -11.21 -3.31 -9.67
CA VAL A 131 -10.46 -3.58 -8.45
C VAL A 131 -8.98 -3.33 -8.74
N TRP A 132 -8.41 -2.30 -8.11
CA TRP A 132 -6.98 -2.02 -8.22
C TRP A 132 -6.16 -2.95 -7.31
N TYR A 133 -5.01 -3.39 -7.82
CA TYR A 133 -4.07 -4.24 -7.12
C TYR A 133 -2.65 -3.69 -7.21
N ILE A 134 -1.81 -4.07 -6.24
CA ILE A 134 -0.37 -3.82 -6.27
C ILE A 134 0.26 -4.80 -7.27
N ARG A 135 0.86 -4.26 -8.33
CA ARG A 135 1.60 -5.03 -9.33
C ARG A 135 3.06 -5.19 -8.92
N GLU A 136 3.66 -4.09 -8.47
CA GLU A 136 5.05 -4.02 -8.06
C GLU A 136 5.15 -3.08 -6.85
N LEU A 137 6.06 -3.40 -5.94
CA LEU A 137 6.36 -2.64 -4.74
C LEU A 137 7.87 -2.41 -4.72
N HIS A 138 8.28 -1.15 -4.62
CA HIS A 138 9.65 -0.76 -4.39
C HIS A 138 9.72 -0.02 -3.06
N LEU A 139 10.59 -0.46 -2.17
CA LEU A 139 10.79 0.16 -0.87
C LEU A 139 12.26 0.55 -0.76
N THR A 140 12.53 1.84 -0.60
CA THR A 140 13.88 2.35 -0.40
C THR A 140 14.08 2.75 1.06
N VAL A 141 15.12 2.18 1.67
CA VAL A 141 15.54 2.45 3.04
C VAL A 141 16.99 2.90 3.02
N GLY A 142 17.21 4.21 3.21
CA GLY A 142 18.54 4.80 3.09
C GLY A 142 19.10 4.66 1.67
N LYS A 143 20.04 3.73 1.47
CA LYS A 143 20.67 3.46 0.15
C LYS A 143 20.22 2.15 -0.48
N GLU A 144 19.42 1.36 0.22
CA GLU A 144 19.00 0.04 -0.23
C GLU A 144 17.59 0.10 -0.79
N THR A 145 17.35 -0.59 -1.92
CA THR A 145 16.03 -0.71 -2.53
C THR A 145 15.61 -2.17 -2.59
N TYR A 146 14.50 -2.46 -1.94
CA TYR A 146 13.83 -3.76 -1.89
C TYR A 146 12.70 -3.77 -2.91
N THR A 147 12.54 -4.86 -3.67
CA THR A 147 11.53 -4.95 -4.74
C THR A 147 10.75 -6.24 -4.67
N ILE A 148 9.41 -6.12 -4.69
CA ILE A 148 8.48 -7.21 -4.97
C ILE A 148 7.88 -6.91 -6.34
N LYS A 149 8.13 -7.75 -7.35
CA LYS A 149 7.67 -7.50 -8.72
C LYS A 149 7.08 -8.76 -9.36
N ARG A 150 6.35 -8.55 -10.46
CA ARG A 150 6.14 -9.59 -11.47
C ARG A 150 7.52 -9.98 -12.03
N ILE A 151 7.91 -11.24 -11.92
CA ILE A 151 8.95 -11.78 -12.79
C ILE A 151 8.21 -12.28 -14.05
N GLY A 152 8.59 -11.72 -15.20
CA GLY A 152 8.07 -12.14 -16.50
C GLY A 152 8.85 -13.35 -16.99
N ILE A 153 8.15 -14.22 -17.71
CA ILE A 153 8.72 -15.22 -18.62
C ILE A 153 9.49 -14.49 -19.73
#